data_AF-A0A388PQ43-F1
#
_entry.id   AF-A0A388PQ43-F1
#
_cell.length_a   1.000
_cell.length_b   1.000
_cell.length_c   1.000
_cell.angle_alpha   90.00
_cell.angle_beta   90.00
_cell.angle_gamma   90.00
#
_symmetry.space_group_name_H-M   'P 1'
#
loop_
_entity.id
_entity.type
_entity.pdbx_description
1 polymer ?
#
loop_
_entity_poly.entity_id
_entity_poly.type
_entity_poly.pdbx_seq_one_letter_code
_entity_poly.pdbx_strand_id
1 'polypeptide(L)'
;MRSLLCLLALCATLFAETIADRKVVLGLMDTCAQAPKTYEAEGFKADGPIRAIFFDSLPHQGKPTRVFAWIGLPAKREGKVPGIVLVHGGGGTAYKEWVRKWNAQGFAAISIAVEGQTDEEEKPAGKGRSGWARHAFAGPARDGIFADTKLPLREQWMYHALADTMLANSLLRSLPEVDATKIGVMGVSWGGVITSTVLGLDDRFAFGIPTYGCGHLFDAENHWGRALHDNEGYRQVWDGLNYADRVKMPVLWLSWPQDAHFPLGCQAEHYRKAPGPRMVSLITKMGHSHPAGWNPPDSYAFAKSVVETGKPWGSSPSARTQDGTAIAVFHSSKPLTRAVLVSTTDKGFTGTRKWVETPAMAASGGGGTTASAPLPPGTTAWYINAYAGDLTLTSDYQETR
;
A
#
# COMPACT_ATOMS: atom_id res chain seq x y z
N MET A 1 -11.33 21.07 -42.22
CA MET A 1 -12.40 21.18 -41.18
C MET A 1 -12.97 19.83 -40.75
N ARG A 2 -13.37 18.90 -41.65
CA ARG A 2 -13.94 17.59 -41.24
C ARG A 2 -13.02 16.72 -40.36
N SER A 3 -11.72 16.66 -40.64
CA SER A 3 -10.78 15.87 -39.82
C SER A 3 -10.54 16.46 -38.42
N LEU A 4 -10.68 17.78 -38.25
CA LEU A 4 -10.51 18.45 -36.95
C LEU A 4 -11.73 18.24 -36.05
N LEU A 5 -12.94 18.24 -36.63
CA LEU A 5 -14.19 17.94 -35.92
C LEU A 5 -14.27 16.47 -35.47
N CYS A 6 -13.80 15.51 -36.27
CA CYS A 6 -13.73 14.11 -35.85
C CYS A 6 -12.71 13.89 -34.72
N LEU A 7 -11.56 14.57 -34.75
CA LEU A 7 -10.57 14.48 -33.67
C LEU A 7 -11.11 15.06 -32.36
N LEU A 8 -11.78 16.22 -32.42
CA LEU A 8 -12.39 16.87 -31.25
C LEU A 8 -13.52 16.04 -30.65
N ALA A 9 -14.36 15.43 -31.48
CA ALA A 9 -15.43 14.54 -31.02
C ALA A 9 -14.88 13.27 -30.35
N LEU A 10 -13.84 12.65 -30.93
CA LEU A 10 -13.20 11.45 -30.37
C LEU A 10 -12.47 11.74 -29.06
N CYS A 11 -11.80 12.89 -28.95
CA CYS A 11 -11.21 13.33 -27.68
C CYS A 11 -12.30 13.56 -26.62
N ALA A 12 -13.38 14.26 -26.96
CA ALA A 12 -14.47 14.54 -26.02
C ALA A 12 -15.16 13.27 -25.49
N THR A 13 -15.33 12.24 -26.32
CA THR A 13 -15.89 10.95 -25.90
C THR A 13 -14.96 10.19 -24.96
N LEU A 14 -13.66 10.14 -25.26
CA LEU A 14 -12.67 9.50 -24.39
C LEU A 14 -12.57 10.19 -23.02
N PHE A 15 -12.59 11.52 -22.97
CA PHE A 15 -12.60 12.26 -21.71
C PHE A 15 -13.89 12.01 -20.89
N ALA A 16 -15.05 11.89 -21.55
CA ALA A 16 -16.31 11.62 -20.88
C ALA A 16 -16.38 10.20 -20.28
N GLU A 17 -15.88 9.18 -21.00
CA GLU A 17 -15.81 7.80 -20.52
C GLU A 17 -14.91 7.67 -19.29
N THR A 18 -13.74 8.31 -19.29
CA THR A 18 -12.84 8.31 -18.13
C THR A 18 -13.45 8.94 -16.88
N ILE A 19 -14.18 10.05 -17.04
CA ILE A 19 -14.89 10.69 -15.92
C ILE A 19 -15.97 9.73 -15.38
N ALA A 20 -16.67 9.02 -16.27
CA ALA A 20 -17.66 8.03 -15.88
C ALA A 20 -17.03 6.84 -15.13
N ASP A 21 -15.89 6.32 -15.60
CA ASP A 21 -15.19 5.22 -14.95
C ASP A 21 -14.67 5.61 -13.57
N ARG A 22 -14.02 6.78 -13.43
CA ARG A 22 -13.62 7.30 -12.10
C ARG A 22 -14.81 7.45 -11.16
N LYS A 23 -15.98 7.86 -11.66
CA LYS A 23 -17.20 7.95 -10.86
C LYS A 23 -17.67 6.57 -10.40
N VAL A 24 -17.57 5.54 -11.25
CA VAL A 24 -17.86 4.15 -10.85
C VAL A 24 -16.89 3.67 -9.78
N VAL A 25 -15.58 3.93 -9.93
CA VAL A 25 -14.57 3.59 -8.91
C VAL A 25 -14.83 4.29 -7.58
N LEU A 26 -15.12 5.60 -7.60
CA LEU A 26 -15.50 6.35 -6.40
C LEU A 26 -16.78 5.80 -5.74
N GLY A 27 -17.73 5.32 -6.54
CA GLY A 27 -18.97 4.68 -6.08
C GLY A 27 -18.78 3.30 -5.43
N LEU A 28 -17.57 2.72 -5.46
CA LEU A 28 -17.28 1.51 -4.68
C LEU A 28 -17.50 1.74 -3.18
N MET A 29 -17.31 2.96 -2.69
CA MET A 29 -17.53 3.30 -1.29
C MET A 29 -18.95 2.97 -0.83
N ASP A 30 -19.94 3.40 -1.60
CA ASP A 30 -21.35 3.12 -1.30
C ASP A 30 -21.68 1.65 -1.56
N THR A 31 -21.14 1.08 -2.64
CA THR A 31 -21.39 -0.31 -3.06
C THR A 31 -20.89 -1.30 -2.00
N CYS A 32 -19.75 -1.01 -1.38
CA CYS A 32 -19.10 -1.88 -0.39
C CYS A 32 -19.34 -1.41 1.05
N ALA A 33 -20.29 -0.50 1.30
CA ALA A 33 -20.51 0.10 2.62
C ALA A 33 -21.05 -0.89 3.66
N GLN A 34 -21.80 -1.90 3.21
CA GLN A 34 -22.41 -2.91 4.08
C GLN A 34 -21.48 -4.11 4.27
N ALA A 35 -21.55 -4.71 5.46
CA ALA A 35 -20.80 -5.92 5.76
C ALA A 35 -21.30 -7.08 4.86
N PRO A 36 -20.39 -7.78 4.16
CA PRO A 36 -20.77 -8.92 3.35
C PRO A 36 -21.22 -10.10 4.22
N LYS A 37 -22.05 -10.97 3.65
CA LYS A 37 -22.37 -12.26 4.27
C LYS A 37 -21.11 -13.15 4.28
N THR A 38 -20.89 -13.83 5.40
CA THR A 38 -19.75 -14.73 5.61
C THR A 38 -20.15 -16.20 5.65
N TYR A 39 -19.21 -17.07 5.32
CA TYR A 39 -19.31 -18.52 5.36
C TYR A 39 -18.03 -19.06 5.99
N GLU A 40 -18.11 -20.12 6.79
CA GLU A 40 -16.89 -20.81 7.22
C GLU A 40 -16.22 -21.48 6.01
N ALA A 41 -14.90 -21.42 5.93
CA ALA A 41 -14.14 -22.16 4.93
C ALA A 41 -13.85 -23.58 5.45
N GLU A 42 -14.76 -24.51 5.19
CA GLU A 42 -14.60 -25.92 5.58
C GLU A 42 -13.30 -26.52 5.00
N GLY A 43 -12.63 -27.38 5.76
CA GLY A 43 -11.34 -27.98 5.38
C GLY A 43 -10.11 -27.20 5.85
N PHE A 44 -10.25 -25.91 6.15
CA PHE A 44 -9.14 -25.07 6.61
C PHE A 44 -9.00 -25.11 8.14
N LYS A 45 -7.90 -25.68 8.63
CA LYS A 45 -7.64 -25.79 10.08
C LYS A 45 -7.42 -24.42 10.72
N ALA A 46 -8.28 -24.08 11.68
CA ALA A 46 -8.13 -22.92 12.55
C ALA A 46 -6.83 -22.99 13.38
N ASP A 47 -6.31 -21.83 13.75
CA ASP A 47 -5.15 -21.70 14.65
C ASP A 47 -5.51 -20.74 15.79
N GLY A 48 -5.90 -21.32 16.93
CA GLY A 48 -6.42 -20.58 18.08
C GLY A 48 -7.59 -19.68 17.66
N PRO A 49 -7.49 -18.34 17.84
CA PRO A 49 -8.56 -17.41 17.47
C PRO A 49 -8.61 -17.08 15.97
N ILE A 50 -7.72 -17.66 15.14
CA ILE A 50 -7.64 -17.39 13.70
C ILE A 50 -8.41 -18.48 12.95
N ARG A 51 -9.41 -18.08 12.17
CA ARG A 51 -10.27 -18.96 11.38
C ARG A 51 -10.31 -18.53 9.91
N ALA A 52 -10.53 -19.48 9.02
CA ALA A 52 -10.72 -19.20 7.61
C ALA A 52 -12.19 -19.01 7.30
N ILE A 53 -12.49 -18.02 6.49
CA ILE A 53 -13.83 -17.70 6.04
C ILE A 53 -13.84 -17.43 4.54
N PHE A 54 -15.02 -17.53 3.96
CA PHE A 54 -15.37 -16.84 2.73
C PHE A 54 -16.30 -15.67 3.06
N PHE A 55 -16.23 -14.59 2.29
CA PHE A 55 -17.27 -13.56 2.29
C PHE A 55 -17.73 -13.26 0.86
N ASP A 56 -19.01 -12.92 0.69
CA ASP A 56 -19.58 -12.56 -0.62
C ASP A 56 -18.92 -11.27 -1.15
N SER A 57 -18.60 -11.24 -2.44
CA SER A 57 -18.06 -10.06 -3.13
C SER A 57 -18.84 -9.72 -4.40
N LEU A 58 -18.38 -8.71 -5.14
CA LEU A 58 -19.06 -8.18 -6.31
C LEU A 58 -19.12 -9.22 -7.43
N PRO A 59 -20.26 -9.32 -8.16
CA PRO A 59 -20.38 -10.26 -9.25
C PRO A 59 -19.35 -10.02 -10.36
N HIS A 60 -18.77 -11.09 -10.89
CA HIS A 60 -17.86 -11.07 -12.03
C HIS A 60 -18.50 -11.83 -13.19
N GLN A 61 -18.59 -11.19 -14.36
CA GLN A 61 -19.26 -11.76 -15.55
C GLN A 61 -20.68 -12.29 -15.27
N GLY A 62 -21.43 -11.55 -14.45
CA GLY A 62 -22.80 -11.90 -14.05
C GLY A 62 -22.92 -13.03 -13.03
N LYS A 63 -21.80 -13.57 -12.51
CA LYS A 63 -21.79 -14.66 -11.51
C LYS A 63 -21.43 -14.12 -10.12
N PRO A 64 -22.05 -14.62 -9.05
CA PRO A 64 -21.65 -14.27 -7.69
C PRO A 64 -20.22 -14.75 -7.41
N THR A 65 -19.47 -13.96 -6.66
CA THR A 65 -18.09 -14.28 -6.25
C THR A 65 -17.98 -14.34 -4.73
N ARG A 66 -16.92 -14.99 -4.25
CA ARG A 66 -16.53 -15.02 -2.84
C ARG A 66 -15.03 -14.80 -2.71
N VAL A 67 -14.63 -14.23 -1.58
CA VAL A 67 -13.23 -13.99 -1.23
C VAL A 67 -12.85 -14.86 -0.06
N PHE A 68 -11.76 -15.62 -0.20
CA PHE A 68 -11.15 -16.35 0.90
C PHE A 68 -10.40 -15.38 1.82
N ALA A 69 -10.51 -15.58 3.13
CA ALA A 69 -9.78 -14.79 4.12
C ALA A 69 -9.42 -15.59 5.37
N TRP A 70 -8.28 -15.24 5.97
CA TRP A 70 -8.01 -15.54 7.39
C TRP A 70 -8.42 -14.35 8.23
N ILE A 71 -9.22 -14.58 9.26
CA ILE A 71 -9.64 -13.56 10.21
C ILE A 71 -9.33 -14.01 11.63
N GLY A 72 -8.88 -13.09 12.48
CA GLY A 72 -8.58 -13.39 13.87
C GLY A 72 -8.67 -12.19 14.77
N LEU A 73 -8.84 -12.48 16.06
CA LEU A 73 -8.85 -11.50 17.13
C LEU A 73 -7.64 -11.72 18.05
N PRO A 74 -7.08 -10.66 18.66
CA PRO A 74 -5.99 -10.78 19.63
C PRO A 74 -6.45 -11.57 20.87
N ALA A 75 -5.57 -12.38 21.46
CA ALA A 75 -5.96 -13.27 22.58
C ALA A 75 -6.34 -12.51 23.85
N LYS A 76 -5.64 -11.41 24.15
CA LYS A 76 -5.95 -10.51 25.26
C LYS A 76 -6.70 -9.30 24.72
N ARG A 77 -7.86 -9.01 25.30
CA ARG A 77 -8.76 -7.93 24.87
C ARG A 77 -9.41 -7.29 26.08
N GLU A 78 -9.33 -5.97 26.17
CA GLU A 78 -10.12 -5.17 27.10
C GLU A 78 -11.06 -4.31 26.26
N GLY A 79 -12.33 -4.69 26.19
CA GLY A 79 -13.30 -4.03 25.31
C GLY A 79 -13.02 -4.23 23.82
N LYS A 80 -13.37 -3.21 23.02
CA LYS A 80 -13.18 -3.22 21.56
C LYS A 80 -11.73 -2.97 21.18
N VAL A 81 -11.21 -3.72 20.22
CA VAL A 81 -9.83 -3.63 19.74
C VAL A 81 -9.75 -2.92 18.38
N PRO A 82 -8.63 -2.27 18.03
CA PRO A 82 -8.42 -1.77 16.68
C PRO A 82 -8.37 -2.93 15.66
N GLY A 83 -8.58 -2.63 14.40
CA GLY A 83 -8.59 -3.62 13.31
C GLY A 83 -7.59 -3.31 12.20
N ILE A 84 -7.25 -4.30 11.39
CA ILE A 84 -6.47 -4.09 10.17
C ILE A 84 -6.81 -5.07 9.04
N VAL A 85 -6.97 -4.51 7.84
CA VAL A 85 -7.12 -5.25 6.58
C VAL A 85 -5.74 -5.46 5.95
N LEU A 86 -5.44 -6.68 5.52
CA LEU A 86 -4.12 -7.11 5.05
C LEU A 86 -4.20 -7.65 3.61
N VAL A 87 -3.59 -6.94 2.66
CA VAL A 87 -3.68 -7.21 1.22
C VAL A 87 -2.35 -7.73 0.69
N HIS A 88 -2.35 -8.92 0.10
CA HIS A 88 -1.13 -9.56 -0.37
C HIS A 88 -0.59 -8.97 -1.68
N GLY A 89 0.72 -9.12 -1.91
CA GLY A 89 1.36 -8.88 -3.21
C GLY A 89 1.17 -10.00 -4.22
N GLY A 90 1.54 -9.74 -5.47
CA GLY A 90 1.36 -10.71 -6.57
C GLY A 90 2.01 -12.06 -6.28
N GLY A 91 1.33 -13.14 -6.69
CA GLY A 91 1.75 -14.52 -6.38
C GLY A 91 1.52 -14.95 -4.93
N GLY A 92 0.99 -14.07 -4.07
CA GLY A 92 0.60 -14.40 -2.70
C GLY A 92 -0.85 -14.85 -2.55
N THR A 93 -1.28 -14.98 -1.30
CA THR A 93 -2.64 -15.35 -0.88
C THR A 93 -3.00 -14.65 0.44
N ALA A 94 -4.16 -14.97 1.03
CA ALA A 94 -4.45 -14.61 2.41
C ALA A 94 -3.49 -15.34 3.37
N TYR A 95 -2.73 -14.61 4.18
CA TYR A 95 -1.71 -15.21 5.05
C TYR A 95 -2.14 -15.30 6.51
N LYS A 96 -2.30 -16.53 7.00
CA LYS A 96 -2.57 -16.81 8.42
C LYS A 96 -1.48 -16.26 9.35
N GLU A 97 -0.21 -16.35 8.94
CA GLU A 97 0.91 -15.82 9.72
C GLU A 97 0.81 -14.30 9.91
N TRP A 98 0.39 -13.58 8.87
CA TRP A 98 0.29 -12.14 8.92
C TRP A 98 -0.79 -11.68 9.92
N VAL A 99 -1.93 -12.39 9.94
CA VAL A 99 -2.97 -12.22 10.96
C VAL A 99 -2.42 -12.49 12.36
N ARG A 100 -1.64 -13.57 12.54
CA ARG A 100 -1.03 -13.90 13.84
C ARG A 100 -0.12 -12.78 14.35
N LYS A 101 0.69 -12.17 13.48
CA LYS A 101 1.58 -11.07 13.86
C LYS A 101 0.79 -9.83 14.29
N TRP A 102 -0.27 -9.46 13.58
CA TRP A 102 -1.12 -8.31 13.95
C TRP A 102 -1.95 -8.57 15.22
N ASN A 103 -2.46 -9.79 15.40
CA ASN A 103 -3.07 -10.21 16.66
C ASN A 103 -2.10 -10.08 17.84
N ALA A 104 -0.82 -10.43 17.65
CA ALA A 104 0.21 -10.24 18.69
C ALA A 104 0.47 -8.76 19.02
N GLN A 105 0.11 -7.84 18.12
CA GLN A 105 0.17 -6.40 18.35
C GLN A 105 -1.11 -5.81 18.95
N GLY A 106 -2.14 -6.63 19.22
CA GLY A 106 -3.41 -6.19 19.80
C GLY A 106 -4.46 -5.75 18.79
N PHE A 107 -4.27 -6.04 17.49
CA PHE A 107 -5.23 -5.72 16.44
C PHE A 107 -6.06 -6.96 16.07
N ALA A 108 -7.36 -6.79 15.85
CA ALA A 108 -8.10 -7.71 15.01
C ALA A 108 -7.56 -7.62 13.58
N ALA A 109 -7.38 -8.75 12.90
CA ALA A 109 -6.80 -8.75 11.56
C ALA A 109 -7.62 -9.63 10.61
N ILE A 110 -7.75 -9.16 9.37
CA ILE A 110 -8.24 -9.94 8.24
C ILE A 110 -7.24 -9.89 7.09
N SER A 111 -6.75 -11.05 6.65
CA SER A 111 -5.95 -11.17 5.43
C SER A 111 -6.80 -11.80 4.33
N ILE A 112 -6.87 -11.14 3.18
CA ILE A 112 -7.80 -11.49 2.09
C ILE A 112 -7.05 -11.93 0.84
N ALA A 113 -7.62 -12.87 0.08
CA ALA A 113 -7.10 -13.35 -1.19
C ALA A 113 -7.77 -12.62 -2.36
N VAL A 114 -7.05 -11.73 -3.03
CA VAL A 114 -7.64 -10.79 -4.02
C VAL A 114 -7.55 -11.27 -5.47
N GLU A 115 -7.10 -12.50 -5.74
CA GLU A 115 -6.99 -13.05 -7.11
C GLU A 115 -7.88 -14.32 -7.29
N GLY A 116 -8.93 -14.49 -6.46
CA GLY A 116 -9.88 -15.62 -6.54
C GLY A 116 -9.30 -16.97 -6.08
N GLN A 117 -8.26 -16.94 -5.27
CA GLN A 117 -7.53 -18.09 -4.75
C GLN A 117 -7.79 -18.32 -3.25
N THR A 118 -7.33 -19.45 -2.74
CA THR A 118 -7.33 -19.81 -1.31
C THR A 118 -5.89 -19.90 -0.77
N ASP A 119 -5.71 -20.23 0.52
CA ASP A 119 -4.40 -20.53 1.13
C ASP A 119 -4.06 -22.03 1.09
N GLU A 120 -4.48 -22.71 0.02
CA GLU A 120 -4.06 -24.07 -0.30
C GLU A 120 -3.20 -24.07 -1.55
N GLU A 121 -2.07 -24.76 -1.51
CA GLU A 121 -1.21 -24.91 -2.68
C GLU A 121 -1.79 -25.95 -3.64
N GLU A 122 -1.91 -25.58 -4.91
CA GLU A 122 -2.26 -26.47 -6.00
C GLU A 122 -1.01 -26.77 -6.83
N LYS A 123 -0.61 -28.04 -6.85
CA LYS A 123 0.46 -28.51 -7.73
C LYS A 123 -0.14 -28.72 -9.13
N PRO A 124 0.42 -28.13 -10.18
CA PRO A 124 -0.07 -28.36 -11.53
C PRO A 124 0.13 -29.83 -11.91
N ALA A 125 -0.78 -30.37 -12.72
CA ALA A 125 -0.72 -31.74 -13.24
C ALA A 125 0.43 -31.99 -14.25
N GLY A 126 1.40 -31.07 -14.38
CA GLY A 126 2.49 -31.11 -15.36
C GLY A 126 3.62 -30.14 -15.02
N LYS A 127 4.43 -29.77 -16.03
CA LYS A 127 5.53 -28.79 -15.88
C LYS A 127 4.97 -27.36 -15.78
N GLY A 128 4.46 -27.00 -14.61
CA GLY A 128 4.07 -25.64 -14.24
C GLY A 128 4.62 -25.26 -12.88
N ARG A 129 4.54 -23.98 -12.51
CA ARG A 129 4.81 -23.56 -11.11
C ARG A 129 3.56 -23.86 -10.27
N SER A 130 3.76 -24.33 -9.04
CA SER A 130 2.67 -24.43 -8.05
C SER A 130 1.97 -23.07 -7.93
N GLY A 131 0.64 -23.10 -7.89
CA GLY A 131 -0.20 -21.93 -7.66
C GLY A 131 -1.02 -22.10 -6.40
N TRP A 132 -1.88 -21.13 -6.13
CA TRP A 132 -2.87 -21.22 -5.07
C TRP A 132 -4.17 -21.79 -5.64
N ALA A 133 -4.76 -22.75 -4.95
CA ALA A 133 -5.98 -23.41 -5.37
C ALA A 133 -7.13 -22.40 -5.51
N ARG A 134 -7.84 -22.49 -6.63
CA ARG A 134 -9.07 -21.72 -6.87
C ARG A 134 -10.28 -22.46 -6.31
N HIS A 135 -11.39 -21.74 -6.18
CA HIS A 135 -12.64 -22.29 -5.66
C HIS A 135 -13.82 -21.98 -6.60
N ALA A 136 -14.96 -22.64 -6.37
CA ALA A 136 -16.13 -22.58 -7.27
C ALA A 136 -16.76 -21.18 -7.45
N PHE A 137 -16.46 -20.25 -6.54
CA PHE A 137 -16.96 -18.87 -6.54
C PHE A 137 -15.83 -17.85 -6.71
N ALA A 138 -14.70 -18.25 -7.30
CA ALA A 138 -13.54 -17.40 -7.44
C ALA A 138 -13.81 -16.16 -8.31
N GLY A 139 -13.43 -14.99 -7.80
CA GLY A 139 -13.35 -13.76 -8.59
C GLY A 139 -12.22 -13.77 -9.63
N PRO A 140 -12.04 -12.69 -10.40
CA PRO A 140 -10.96 -12.61 -11.38
C PRO A 140 -9.59 -12.71 -10.73
N ALA A 141 -8.64 -13.29 -11.46
CA ALA A 141 -7.22 -13.21 -11.12
C ALA A 141 -6.57 -12.03 -11.85
N ARG A 142 -5.48 -11.50 -11.31
CA ARG A 142 -4.70 -10.45 -11.97
C ARG A 142 -4.12 -10.97 -13.29
N ASP A 143 -4.32 -10.23 -14.36
CA ASP A 143 -3.65 -10.48 -15.64
C ASP A 143 -2.45 -9.52 -15.82
N GLY A 144 -1.24 -10.08 -15.68
CA GLY A 144 0.01 -9.35 -15.87
C GLY A 144 0.09 -8.04 -15.07
N ILE A 145 0.37 -6.96 -15.80
CA ILE A 145 0.43 -5.57 -15.31
C ILE A 145 -0.69 -4.80 -16.00
N PHE A 146 -1.87 -4.75 -15.37
CA PHE A 146 -3.06 -4.07 -15.90
C PHE A 146 -3.37 -4.46 -17.36
N ALA A 147 -3.19 -5.74 -17.72
CA ALA A 147 -3.39 -6.21 -19.09
C ALA A 147 -4.88 -6.31 -19.47
N ASP A 148 -5.74 -6.34 -18.46
CA ASP A 148 -7.19 -6.42 -18.54
C ASP A 148 -7.87 -5.04 -18.69
N THR A 149 -7.14 -3.93 -18.81
CA THR A 149 -7.73 -2.58 -18.95
C THR A 149 -8.58 -2.39 -20.20
N LYS A 150 -8.51 -3.33 -21.14
CA LYS A 150 -9.37 -3.38 -22.33
C LYS A 150 -10.74 -4.02 -22.09
N LEU A 151 -10.94 -4.70 -20.97
CA LEU A 151 -12.23 -5.26 -20.58
C LEU A 151 -13.13 -4.16 -20.00
N PRO A 152 -14.46 -4.34 -19.96
CA PRO A 152 -15.34 -3.45 -19.22
C PRO A 152 -14.85 -3.27 -17.77
N LEU A 153 -14.91 -2.05 -17.23
CA LEU A 153 -14.34 -1.71 -15.91
C LEU A 153 -14.67 -2.72 -14.79
N ARG A 154 -15.93 -3.18 -14.73
CA ARG A 154 -16.42 -4.13 -13.71
C ARG A 154 -15.96 -5.58 -13.92
N GLU A 155 -15.32 -5.89 -15.04
CA GLU A 155 -14.72 -7.19 -15.33
C GLU A 155 -13.22 -7.21 -15.07
N GLN A 156 -12.61 -6.05 -14.83
CA GLN A 156 -11.18 -5.91 -14.54
C GLN A 156 -10.88 -6.30 -13.10
N TRP A 157 -9.75 -6.98 -12.90
CA TRP A 157 -9.30 -7.46 -11.60
C TRP A 157 -9.15 -6.34 -10.56
N MET A 158 -8.60 -5.18 -10.94
CA MET A 158 -8.38 -4.08 -9.97
C MET A 158 -9.70 -3.56 -9.38
N TYR A 159 -10.79 -3.57 -10.14
CA TYR A 159 -12.13 -3.23 -9.62
C TYR A 159 -12.54 -4.17 -8.47
N HIS A 160 -12.33 -5.47 -8.66
CA HIS A 160 -12.64 -6.49 -7.66
C HIS A 160 -11.69 -6.42 -6.47
N ALA A 161 -10.38 -6.27 -6.69
CA ALA A 161 -9.41 -6.19 -5.60
C ALA A 161 -9.63 -4.99 -4.65
N LEU A 162 -10.04 -3.84 -5.21
CA LEU A 162 -10.43 -2.67 -4.41
C LEU A 162 -11.73 -2.95 -3.64
N ALA A 163 -12.74 -3.52 -4.30
CA ALA A 163 -14.00 -3.87 -3.66
C ALA A 163 -13.83 -4.88 -2.53
N ASP A 164 -13.03 -5.93 -2.74
CA ASP A 164 -12.70 -6.96 -1.75
C ASP A 164 -12.04 -6.34 -0.50
N THR A 165 -11.15 -5.37 -0.71
CA THR A 165 -10.48 -4.65 0.39
C THR A 165 -11.46 -3.80 1.21
N MET A 166 -12.41 -3.13 0.53
CA MET A 166 -13.43 -2.30 1.17
C MET A 166 -14.51 -3.13 1.87
N LEU A 167 -14.89 -4.28 1.31
CA LEU A 167 -15.78 -5.25 1.93
C LEU A 167 -15.13 -5.89 3.17
N ALA A 168 -13.82 -6.17 3.14
CA ALA A 168 -13.08 -6.63 4.31
C ALA A 168 -13.06 -5.59 5.44
N ASN A 169 -12.95 -4.30 5.11
CA ASN A 169 -13.13 -3.20 6.07
C ASN A 169 -14.54 -3.21 6.66
N SER A 170 -15.58 -3.25 5.81
CA SER A 170 -16.98 -3.32 6.25
C SER A 170 -17.27 -4.54 7.13
N LEU A 171 -16.65 -5.69 6.83
CA LEU A 171 -16.73 -6.89 7.65
C LEU A 171 -16.09 -6.68 9.02
N LEU A 172 -14.85 -6.18 9.11
CA LEU A 172 -14.22 -5.89 10.40
C LEU A 172 -15.03 -4.89 11.22
N ARG A 173 -15.58 -3.84 10.59
CA ARG A 173 -16.44 -2.83 11.25
C ARG A 173 -17.70 -3.44 11.87
N SER A 174 -18.20 -4.55 11.34
CA SER A 174 -19.41 -5.22 11.84
C SER A 174 -19.18 -6.09 13.07
N LEU A 175 -17.93 -6.44 13.37
CA LEU A 175 -17.60 -7.28 14.51
C LEU A 175 -17.79 -6.51 15.82
N PRO A 176 -18.56 -7.03 16.80
CA PRO A 176 -18.80 -6.33 18.06
C PRO A 176 -17.51 -6.12 18.88
N GLU A 177 -16.49 -6.94 18.66
CA GLU A 177 -15.17 -6.85 19.31
C GLU A 177 -14.25 -5.80 18.68
N VAL A 178 -14.60 -5.22 17.53
CA VAL A 178 -13.73 -4.28 16.81
C VAL A 178 -14.24 -2.85 16.96
N ASP A 179 -13.32 -1.93 17.25
CA ASP A 179 -13.58 -0.50 17.19
C ASP A 179 -13.58 -0.06 15.73
N ALA A 180 -14.79 0.13 15.18
CA ALA A 180 -14.98 0.55 13.79
C ALA A 180 -14.29 1.88 13.46
N THR A 181 -13.93 2.72 14.44
CA THR A 181 -13.21 3.98 14.19
C THR A 181 -11.70 3.82 14.10
N LYS A 182 -11.17 2.63 14.38
CA LYS A 182 -9.72 2.35 14.49
C LYS A 182 -9.28 1.18 13.61
N ILE A 183 -9.80 1.12 12.38
CA ILE A 183 -9.41 0.10 11.40
C ILE A 183 -8.48 0.71 10.37
N GLY A 184 -7.30 0.11 10.19
CA GLY A 184 -6.36 0.47 9.14
C GLY A 184 -6.34 -0.53 7.98
N VAL A 185 -5.52 -0.23 6.99
CA VAL A 185 -5.20 -1.13 5.87
C VAL A 185 -3.69 -1.17 5.63
N MET A 186 -3.17 -2.35 5.36
CA MET A 186 -1.78 -2.57 4.96
C MET A 186 -1.74 -3.49 3.75
N GLY A 187 -0.86 -3.20 2.80
CA GLY A 187 -0.69 -4.05 1.63
C GLY A 187 0.74 -4.06 1.12
N VAL A 188 1.17 -5.22 0.61
CA VAL A 188 2.53 -5.45 0.14
C VAL A 188 2.57 -5.53 -1.38
N SER A 189 3.50 -4.83 -2.04
CA SER A 189 3.72 -4.89 -3.50
C SER A 189 2.43 -4.55 -4.29
N TRP A 190 1.83 -5.47 -5.05
CA TRP A 190 0.49 -5.28 -5.63
C TRP A 190 -0.58 -4.92 -4.58
N GLY A 191 -0.53 -5.52 -3.39
CA GLY A 191 -1.36 -5.11 -2.26
C GLY A 191 -1.07 -3.69 -1.80
N GLY A 192 0.18 -3.22 -1.95
CA GLY A 192 0.57 -1.84 -1.72
C GLY A 192 -0.01 -0.89 -2.77
N VAL A 193 -0.07 -1.30 -4.04
CA VAL A 193 -0.78 -0.56 -5.11
C VAL A 193 -2.26 -0.42 -4.76
N ILE A 194 -2.93 -1.54 -4.44
CA ILE A 194 -4.33 -1.59 -4.00
C ILE A 194 -4.53 -0.67 -2.78
N THR A 195 -3.66 -0.77 -1.77
CA THR A 195 -3.72 0.05 -0.56
C THR A 195 -3.57 1.53 -0.87
N SER A 196 -2.60 1.89 -1.71
CA SER A 196 -2.35 3.30 -2.06
C SER A 196 -3.53 3.93 -2.83
N THR A 197 -4.30 3.12 -3.56
CA THR A 197 -5.51 3.56 -4.26
C THR A 197 -6.73 3.59 -3.34
N VAL A 198 -6.97 2.53 -2.56
CA VAL A 198 -8.18 2.42 -1.71
C VAL A 198 -8.25 3.50 -0.64
N LEU A 199 -7.12 4.03 -0.18
CA LEU A 199 -7.08 5.15 0.78
C LEU A 199 -7.71 6.44 0.23
N GLY A 200 -7.74 6.61 -1.09
CA GLY A 200 -8.45 7.72 -1.74
C GLY A 200 -9.94 7.45 -1.97
N LEU A 201 -10.39 6.21 -1.77
CA LEU A 201 -11.77 5.76 -2.04
C LEU A 201 -12.56 5.55 -0.75
N ASP A 202 -11.98 4.89 0.25
CA ASP A 202 -12.62 4.54 1.52
C ASP A 202 -12.07 5.40 2.66
N ASP A 203 -12.78 6.49 2.97
CA ASP A 203 -12.43 7.43 4.03
C ASP A 203 -12.67 6.89 5.45
N ARG A 204 -13.23 5.68 5.58
CA ARG A 204 -13.47 5.03 6.87
C ARG A 204 -12.22 4.39 7.46
N PHE A 205 -11.13 4.26 6.70
CA PHE A 205 -9.85 3.79 7.24
C PHE A 205 -9.22 4.85 8.14
N ALA A 206 -8.83 4.44 9.34
CA ALA A 206 -8.14 5.28 10.32
C ALA A 206 -6.68 5.56 9.92
N PHE A 207 -6.05 4.66 9.16
CA PHE A 207 -4.69 4.81 8.65
C PHE A 207 -4.40 3.83 7.50
N GLY A 208 -3.34 4.11 6.75
CA GLY A 208 -2.85 3.27 5.65
C GLY A 208 -1.36 2.94 5.74
N ILE A 209 -0.98 1.75 5.26
CA ILE A 209 0.41 1.30 5.18
C ILE A 209 0.66 0.63 3.81
N PRO A 210 0.76 1.42 2.73
CA PRO A 210 1.28 0.91 1.46
C PRO A 210 2.76 0.54 1.60
N THR A 211 3.06 -0.75 1.43
CA THR A 211 4.42 -1.29 1.46
C THR A 211 4.92 -1.53 0.04
N TYR A 212 5.98 -0.82 -0.34
CA TYR A 212 6.54 -0.66 -1.69
C TYR A 212 5.59 0.01 -2.69
N GLY A 213 4.37 -0.52 -2.82
CA GLY A 213 3.40 -0.12 -3.82
C GLY A 213 2.96 1.33 -3.73
N CYS A 214 2.85 1.98 -4.90
CA CYS A 214 2.48 3.37 -5.06
C CYS A 214 1.84 3.60 -6.46
N GLY A 215 1.53 4.86 -6.76
CA GLY A 215 1.03 5.32 -8.05
C GLY A 215 2.18 5.86 -8.91
N HIS A 216 1.86 6.57 -9.99
CA HIS A 216 2.85 7.15 -10.91
C HIS A 216 3.81 6.12 -11.54
N LEU A 217 3.29 4.95 -11.91
CA LEU A 217 4.14 3.88 -12.44
C LEU A 217 4.24 3.90 -13.97
N PHE A 218 3.50 4.78 -14.65
CA PHE A 218 3.37 4.79 -16.11
C PHE A 218 4.62 5.25 -16.86
N ASP A 219 5.49 6.03 -16.23
CA ASP A 219 6.76 6.51 -16.78
C ASP A 219 7.96 6.05 -15.94
N ALA A 220 7.74 5.11 -15.01
CA ALA A 220 8.80 4.51 -14.22
C ALA A 220 9.85 3.86 -15.14
N GLU A 221 11.13 4.08 -14.86
CA GLU A 221 12.26 3.56 -15.65
C GLU A 221 12.50 2.04 -15.48
N ASN A 222 11.45 1.24 -15.38
CA ASN A 222 11.50 -0.20 -15.18
C ASN A 222 10.36 -0.93 -15.93
N HIS A 223 9.98 -2.12 -15.47
CA HIS A 223 8.94 -2.93 -16.12
C HIS A 223 7.55 -2.30 -16.07
N TRP A 224 7.26 -1.44 -15.09
CA TRP A 224 5.99 -0.74 -15.03
C TRP A 224 5.85 0.26 -16.16
N GLY A 225 6.81 1.16 -16.35
CA GLY A 225 6.73 2.15 -17.43
C GLY A 225 6.64 1.49 -18.80
N ARG A 226 7.38 0.40 -19.03
CA ARG A 226 7.25 -0.40 -20.27
C ARG A 226 5.84 -0.96 -20.50
N ALA A 227 5.12 -1.32 -19.45
CA ALA A 227 3.76 -1.87 -19.55
C ALA A 227 2.67 -0.78 -19.55
N LEU A 228 2.93 0.38 -18.93
CA LEU A 228 1.90 1.33 -18.53
C LEU A 228 1.98 2.68 -19.26
N HIS A 229 3.08 3.00 -19.96
CA HIS A 229 3.26 4.26 -20.68
C HIS A 229 2.09 4.58 -21.63
N ASP A 230 1.68 3.59 -22.42
CA ASP A 230 0.58 3.71 -23.40
C ASP A 230 -0.75 3.11 -22.88
N ASN A 231 -0.81 2.73 -21.59
CA ASN A 231 -2.02 2.17 -21.00
C ASN A 231 -2.90 3.29 -20.42
N GLU A 232 -3.71 3.91 -21.28
CA GLU A 232 -4.61 5.01 -20.88
C GLU A 232 -5.61 4.58 -19.80
N GLY A 233 -6.11 3.33 -19.82
CA GLY A 233 -6.99 2.81 -18.76
C GLY A 233 -6.31 2.84 -17.39
N TYR A 234 -5.03 2.45 -17.31
CA TYR A 234 -4.27 2.61 -16.07
C TYR A 234 -4.08 4.08 -15.70
N ARG A 235 -3.47 4.87 -16.60
CA ARG A 235 -3.09 6.28 -16.33
C ARG A 235 -4.29 7.09 -15.88
N GLN A 236 -5.42 6.86 -16.53
CA GLN A 236 -6.62 7.64 -16.30
C GLN A 236 -7.53 7.08 -15.21
N VAL A 237 -7.55 5.77 -14.93
CA VAL A 237 -8.50 5.21 -13.94
C VAL A 237 -7.80 4.58 -12.75
N TRP A 238 -6.77 3.76 -12.97
CA TRP A 238 -6.21 2.91 -11.92
C TRP A 238 -4.95 3.43 -11.23
N ASP A 239 -4.28 4.43 -11.80
CA ASP A 239 -3.20 5.11 -11.10
C ASP A 239 -3.73 5.73 -9.81
N GLY A 240 -3.19 5.30 -8.66
CA GLY A 240 -3.58 5.78 -7.34
C GLY A 240 -3.42 7.29 -7.18
N LEU A 241 -2.54 7.93 -7.97
CA LEU A 241 -2.43 9.40 -8.01
C LEU A 241 -3.74 10.10 -8.37
N ASN A 242 -4.66 9.42 -9.06
CA ASN A 242 -5.96 10.00 -9.42
C ASN A 242 -6.87 10.24 -8.20
N TYR A 243 -6.58 9.61 -7.06
CA TYR A 243 -7.38 9.69 -5.84
C TYR A 243 -6.59 10.18 -4.61
N ALA A 244 -5.29 10.45 -4.79
CA ALA A 244 -4.39 10.82 -3.70
C ALA A 244 -4.81 12.11 -2.95
N ASP A 245 -5.47 13.06 -3.63
CA ASP A 245 -5.98 14.30 -3.04
C ASP A 245 -7.08 14.08 -1.98
N ARG A 246 -7.69 12.89 -1.98
CA ARG A 246 -8.71 12.43 -1.02
C ARG A 246 -8.12 11.72 0.20
N VAL A 247 -6.82 11.40 0.19
CA VAL A 247 -6.15 10.72 1.31
C VAL A 247 -5.90 11.71 2.46
N LYS A 248 -6.78 11.74 3.47
CA LYS A 248 -6.71 12.66 4.62
C LYS A 248 -6.21 12.02 5.91
N MET A 249 -6.33 10.69 6.01
CA MET A 249 -5.88 9.91 7.16
C MET A 249 -4.34 9.80 7.22
N PRO A 250 -3.77 9.45 8.39
CA PRO A 250 -2.35 9.11 8.50
C PRO A 250 -1.92 7.96 7.58
N VAL A 251 -0.78 8.12 6.88
CA VAL A 251 -0.20 7.07 6.03
C VAL A 251 1.28 6.86 6.33
N LEU A 252 1.67 5.61 6.53
CA LEU A 252 3.06 5.17 6.53
C LEU A 252 3.44 4.65 5.14
N TRP A 253 4.40 5.31 4.49
CA TRP A 253 5.02 4.84 3.27
C TRP A 253 6.25 4.00 3.63
N LEU A 254 6.07 2.68 3.60
CA LEU A 254 7.11 1.72 3.97
C LEU A 254 7.77 1.17 2.71
N SER A 255 9.08 1.33 2.58
CA SER A 255 9.84 0.80 1.44
C SER A 255 11.32 0.65 1.79
N TRP A 256 12.14 0.48 0.76
CA TRP A 256 13.58 0.41 0.83
C TRP A 256 14.19 0.93 -0.48
N PRO A 257 15.45 1.40 -0.44
CA PRO A 257 16.00 2.17 -1.55
C PRO A 257 16.28 1.36 -2.83
N GLN A 258 16.49 0.06 -2.71
CA GLN A 258 16.90 -0.82 -3.82
C GLN A 258 15.74 -1.73 -4.28
N ASP A 259 14.50 -1.31 -4.04
CA ASP A 259 13.33 -2.04 -4.51
C ASP A 259 13.36 -2.19 -6.03
N ALA A 260 13.37 -3.43 -6.51
CA ALA A 260 13.45 -3.74 -7.94
C ALA A 260 12.14 -3.46 -8.72
N HIS A 261 11.05 -3.13 -8.01
CA HIS A 261 9.73 -2.92 -8.58
C HIS A 261 9.26 -1.48 -8.42
N PHE A 262 9.45 -0.85 -7.26
CA PHE A 262 8.84 0.45 -6.97
C PHE A 262 9.90 1.56 -6.82
N PRO A 263 10.03 2.47 -7.80
CA PRO A 263 10.97 3.57 -7.68
C PRO A 263 10.62 4.51 -6.51
N LEU A 264 11.64 5.00 -5.80
CA LEU A 264 11.44 5.95 -4.70
C LEU A 264 10.85 7.28 -5.19
N GLY A 265 11.15 7.69 -6.42
CA GLY A 265 10.57 8.88 -7.05
C GLY A 265 9.04 8.78 -7.16
N CYS A 266 8.52 7.71 -7.74
CA CYS A 266 7.08 7.44 -7.85
C CYS A 266 6.39 7.43 -6.47
N GLN A 267 7.01 6.78 -5.48
CA GLN A 267 6.50 6.78 -4.10
C GLN A 267 6.46 8.20 -3.53
N ALA A 268 7.50 8.99 -3.76
CA ALA A 268 7.61 10.36 -3.30
C ALA A 268 6.58 11.30 -3.92
N GLU A 269 6.33 11.17 -5.21
CA GLU A 269 5.27 11.92 -5.87
C GLU A 269 3.89 11.56 -5.31
N HIS A 270 3.63 10.28 -5.08
CA HIS A 270 2.36 9.83 -4.49
C HIS A 270 2.17 10.40 -3.09
N TYR A 271 3.12 10.20 -2.18
CA TYR A 271 2.93 10.68 -0.82
C TYR A 271 2.85 12.20 -0.74
N ARG A 272 3.51 12.95 -1.65
CA ARG A 272 3.44 14.43 -1.69
C ARG A 272 2.07 14.94 -2.10
N LYS A 273 1.40 14.23 -3.03
CA LYS A 273 0.05 14.57 -3.47
C LYS A 273 -1.00 14.29 -2.39
N ALA A 274 -0.75 13.32 -1.50
CA ALA A 274 -1.61 13.04 -0.37
C ALA A 274 -1.55 14.17 0.69
N PRO A 275 -2.69 14.80 1.04
CA PRO A 275 -2.73 15.91 1.99
C PRO A 275 -2.77 15.48 3.46
N GLY A 276 -3.05 14.21 3.75
CA GLY A 276 -3.04 13.65 5.11
C GLY A 276 -1.64 13.61 5.74
N PRO A 277 -1.54 13.38 7.07
CA PRO A 277 -0.25 13.19 7.73
C PRO A 277 0.51 12.02 7.11
N ARG A 278 1.78 12.24 6.73
CA ARG A 278 2.65 11.18 6.20
C ARG A 278 3.82 10.90 7.12
N MET A 279 4.16 9.62 7.22
CA MET A 279 5.41 9.12 7.74
C MET A 279 6.07 8.26 6.66
N VAL A 280 7.39 8.34 6.52
CA VAL A 280 8.15 7.54 5.55
C VAL A 280 9.15 6.68 6.32
N SER A 281 9.31 5.42 5.93
CA SER A 281 10.33 4.51 6.44
C SER A 281 10.99 3.79 5.27
N LEU A 282 12.23 4.16 4.97
CA LEU A 282 13.09 3.51 3.97
C LEU A 282 14.11 2.61 4.70
N ILE A 283 13.80 1.33 4.78
CA ILE A 283 14.58 0.35 5.56
C ILE A 283 15.68 -0.23 4.67
N THR A 284 16.93 0.08 4.98
CA THR A 284 18.07 -0.47 4.25
C THR A 284 18.10 -2.01 4.31
N LYS A 285 18.34 -2.66 3.17
CA LYS A 285 18.40 -4.14 3.02
C LYS A 285 17.09 -4.89 3.40
N MET A 286 15.94 -4.22 3.35
CA MET A 286 14.64 -4.85 3.61
C MET A 286 14.33 -6.01 2.65
N GLY A 287 14.65 -5.85 1.35
CA GLY A 287 14.26 -6.78 0.29
C GLY A 287 12.79 -6.64 -0.11
N HIS A 288 12.34 -7.46 -1.08
CA HIS A 288 10.99 -7.41 -1.65
C HIS A 288 10.26 -8.75 -1.49
N SER A 289 9.47 -8.89 -0.42
CA SER A 289 8.64 -10.08 -0.17
C SER A 289 7.54 -9.75 0.86
N HIS A 290 6.54 -10.62 1.03
CA HIS A 290 5.57 -10.45 2.10
C HIS A 290 6.22 -10.45 3.50
N PRO A 291 7.14 -11.37 3.84
CA PRO A 291 7.88 -11.30 5.10
C PRO A 291 8.72 -10.04 5.27
N ALA A 292 9.40 -9.59 4.22
CA ALA A 292 10.14 -8.32 4.26
C ALA A 292 9.20 -7.13 4.55
N GLY A 293 7.96 -7.18 4.05
CA GLY A 293 6.95 -6.15 4.28
C GLY A 293 6.32 -6.16 5.67
N TRP A 294 6.16 -7.32 6.31
CA TRP A 294 5.48 -7.43 7.62
C TRP A 294 6.39 -7.71 8.81
N ASN A 295 7.65 -8.07 8.62
CA ASN A 295 8.57 -8.33 9.74
C ASN A 295 9.08 -7.05 10.41
N PRO A 296 9.34 -5.94 9.70
CA PRO A 296 9.82 -4.72 10.33
C PRO A 296 8.84 -4.18 11.39
N PRO A 297 9.36 -3.64 12.51
CA PRO A 297 8.53 -3.13 13.60
C PRO A 297 7.79 -1.83 13.25
N ASP A 298 8.22 -1.12 12.19
CA ASP A 298 7.76 0.20 11.79
C ASP A 298 6.24 0.28 11.58
N SER A 299 5.66 -0.67 10.83
CA SER A 299 4.21 -0.73 10.58
C SER A 299 3.41 -0.86 11.87
N TYR A 300 3.89 -1.68 12.81
CA TYR A 300 3.22 -1.92 14.07
C TYR A 300 3.31 -0.71 15.00
N ALA A 301 4.49 -0.09 15.11
CA ALA A 301 4.69 1.11 15.91
C ALA A 301 3.89 2.30 15.37
N PHE A 302 3.83 2.46 14.05
CA PHE A 302 2.99 3.45 13.38
C PHE A 302 1.50 3.24 13.70
N ALA A 303 0.99 2.04 13.45
CA ALA A 303 -0.42 1.73 13.67
C ALA A 303 -0.82 1.95 15.14
N LYS A 304 -0.01 1.46 16.10
CA LYS A 304 -0.23 1.69 17.53
C LYS A 304 -0.32 3.17 17.87
N SER A 305 0.63 3.97 17.40
CA SER A 305 0.61 5.43 17.63
C SER A 305 -0.67 6.08 17.10
N VAL A 306 -1.10 5.71 15.88
CA VAL A 306 -2.31 6.30 15.29
C VAL A 306 -3.56 5.91 16.07
N VAL A 307 -3.72 4.63 16.46
CA VAL A 307 -4.93 4.20 17.18
C VAL A 307 -4.98 4.70 18.62
N GLU A 308 -3.82 4.96 19.24
CA GLU A 308 -3.71 5.49 20.61
C GLU A 308 -3.85 7.03 20.65
N THR A 309 -3.29 7.75 19.68
CA THR A 309 -3.12 9.21 19.75
C THR A 309 -3.77 9.98 18.59
N GLY A 310 -4.26 9.28 17.57
CA GLY A 310 -4.74 9.87 16.32
C GLY A 310 -3.64 10.36 15.37
N LYS A 311 -2.35 10.17 15.70
CA LYS A 311 -1.22 10.69 14.92
C LYS A 311 -0.10 9.65 14.74
N PRO A 312 0.68 9.73 13.64
CA PRO A 312 1.95 9.01 13.53
C PRO A 312 2.88 9.35 14.69
N TRP A 313 3.76 8.43 15.08
CA TRP A 313 4.72 8.70 16.15
C TRP A 313 5.83 9.66 15.72
N GLY A 314 6.01 9.90 14.42
CA GLY A 314 6.94 10.89 13.90
C GLY A 314 6.59 11.40 12.50
N SER A 315 7.24 12.49 12.11
CA SER A 315 7.13 13.13 10.80
C SER A 315 8.45 13.82 10.43
N SER A 316 8.66 14.07 9.14
CA SER A 316 9.78 14.87 8.62
C SER A 316 9.26 16.07 7.83
N PRO A 317 8.89 17.19 8.49
CA PRO A 317 8.27 18.34 7.82
C PRO A 317 9.16 19.03 6.77
N SER A 318 10.47 18.85 6.79
CA SER A 318 11.37 19.44 5.79
C SER A 318 12.57 18.57 5.50
N ALA A 319 12.94 18.48 4.22
CA ALA A 319 14.21 17.97 3.74
C ALA A 319 14.69 18.89 2.61
N ARG A 320 15.92 19.41 2.71
CA ARG A 320 16.46 20.37 1.75
C ARG A 320 17.98 20.30 1.67
N THR A 321 18.52 20.72 0.53
CA THR A 321 19.96 20.95 0.36
C THR A 321 20.24 22.44 0.59
N GLN A 322 21.28 22.74 1.37
CA GLN A 322 21.80 24.09 1.55
C GLN A 322 23.33 24.04 1.56
N ASP A 323 23.98 24.81 0.68
CA ASP A 323 25.45 24.96 0.65
C ASP A 323 26.19 23.61 0.65
N GLY A 324 25.72 22.65 -0.16
CA GLY A 324 26.29 21.30 -0.25
C GLY A 324 25.98 20.38 0.93
N THR A 325 25.10 20.78 1.85
CA THR A 325 24.70 20.01 3.03
C THR A 325 23.24 19.57 2.92
N ALA A 326 22.99 18.28 3.14
CA ALA A 326 21.65 17.73 3.33
C ALA A 326 21.16 18.08 4.73
N ILE A 327 19.95 18.64 4.84
CA ILE A 327 19.33 19.03 6.11
C ILE A 327 17.91 18.49 6.15
N ALA A 328 17.56 17.75 7.19
CA ALA A 328 16.21 17.29 7.48
C ALA A 328 15.79 17.68 8.90
N VAL A 329 14.51 17.99 9.09
CA VAL A 329 13.93 18.24 10.43
C VAL A 329 12.94 17.12 10.71
N PHE A 330 13.06 16.53 11.89
CA PHE A 330 12.20 15.46 12.37
C PHE A 330 11.43 15.87 13.62
N HIS A 331 10.14 15.52 13.66
CA HIS A 331 9.34 15.52 14.88
C HIS A 331 9.08 14.07 15.27
N SER A 332 9.32 13.72 16.53
CA SER A 332 9.14 12.36 17.01
C SER A 332 8.69 12.36 18.47
N SER A 333 7.68 11.56 18.78
CA SER A 333 7.27 11.20 20.14
C SER A 333 8.19 10.17 20.79
N LYS A 334 9.10 9.57 20.01
CA LYS A 334 10.11 8.60 20.45
C LYS A 334 11.50 9.24 20.39
N PRO A 335 12.40 8.99 21.36
CA PRO A 335 13.76 9.53 21.32
C PRO A 335 14.51 9.06 20.06
N LEU A 336 15.02 10.00 19.27
CA LEU A 336 15.88 9.71 18.12
C LEU A 336 17.33 9.62 18.59
N THR A 337 17.96 8.47 18.37
CA THR A 337 19.28 8.14 18.91
C THR A 337 20.40 8.16 17.87
N ARG A 338 20.04 8.07 16.59
CA ARG A 338 21.00 8.03 15.47
C ARG A 338 20.38 8.63 14.22
N ALA A 339 21.20 9.28 13.40
CA ALA A 339 20.83 9.68 12.05
C ALA A 339 21.92 9.30 11.04
N VAL A 340 21.52 8.93 9.83
CA VAL A 340 22.42 8.68 8.69
C VAL A 340 21.91 9.35 7.44
N LEU A 341 22.83 9.90 6.66
CA LEU A 341 22.59 10.27 5.27
C LEU A 341 22.66 8.99 4.44
N VAL A 342 21.64 8.76 3.63
CA VAL A 342 21.66 7.73 2.59
C VAL A 342 21.67 8.46 1.25
N SER A 343 22.72 8.25 0.46
CA SER A 343 22.95 9.00 -0.78
C SER A 343 23.46 8.10 -1.90
N THR A 344 23.32 8.56 -3.14
CA THR A 344 23.84 7.89 -4.33
C THR A 344 24.37 8.92 -5.32
N THR A 345 25.37 8.53 -6.10
CA THR A 345 25.86 9.25 -7.29
C THR A 345 25.33 8.63 -8.59
N ASP A 346 24.72 7.46 -8.52
CA ASP A 346 24.18 6.74 -9.67
C ASP A 346 22.91 7.42 -10.21
N LYS A 347 22.67 7.28 -11.51
CA LYS A 347 21.46 7.78 -12.20
C LYS A 347 20.55 6.63 -12.61
N GLY A 348 19.36 6.94 -13.10
CA GLY A 348 18.40 5.95 -13.60
C GLY A 348 17.50 5.38 -12.50
N PHE A 349 16.93 4.20 -12.74
CA PHE A 349 15.99 3.56 -11.80
C PHE A 349 16.57 3.40 -10.39
N THR A 350 15.87 3.92 -9.38
CA THR A 350 16.37 3.95 -7.98
C THR A 350 16.71 2.58 -7.44
N GLY A 351 15.98 1.54 -7.85
CA GLY A 351 16.17 0.15 -7.43
C GLY A 351 17.53 -0.44 -7.82
N THR A 352 18.17 0.07 -8.86
CA THR A 352 19.49 -0.37 -9.34
C THR A 352 20.64 0.52 -8.86
N ARG A 353 20.35 1.65 -8.22
CA ARG A 353 21.38 2.58 -7.72
C ARG A 353 22.10 1.98 -6.51
N LYS A 354 23.39 2.24 -6.38
CA LYS A 354 24.19 1.92 -5.20
C LYS A 354 24.04 3.04 -4.15
N TRP A 355 23.33 2.72 -3.08
CA TRP A 355 23.13 3.63 -1.95
C TRP A 355 24.22 3.46 -0.90
N VAL A 356 24.76 4.58 -0.41
CA VAL A 356 25.81 4.64 0.60
C VAL A 356 25.26 5.34 1.84
N GLU A 357 25.47 4.73 3.00
CA GLU A 357 25.16 5.33 4.30
C GLU A 357 26.40 6.04 4.88
N THR A 358 26.24 7.27 5.32
CA THR A 358 27.24 8.01 6.10
C THR A 358 26.59 8.64 7.34
N PRO A 359 27.34 8.86 8.44
CA PRO A 359 26.78 9.48 9.64
C PRO A 359 26.20 10.87 9.35
N ALA A 360 25.04 11.17 9.94
CA ALA A 360 24.48 12.52 9.99
C ALA A 360 24.50 13.02 11.43
N MET A 361 24.92 14.27 11.62
CA MET A 361 24.81 14.93 12.93
C MET A 361 23.33 15.18 13.22
N ALA A 362 22.90 14.98 14.46
CA ALA A 362 21.53 15.25 14.89
C ALA A 362 21.54 16.11 16.16
N ALA A 363 20.79 17.21 16.14
CA ALA A 363 20.63 18.11 17.28
C ALA A 363 19.14 18.34 17.57
N SER A 364 18.72 18.07 18.80
CA SER A 364 17.34 18.25 19.25
C SER A 364 17.15 19.62 19.89
N GLY A 365 16.04 20.30 19.57
CA GLY A 365 15.66 21.57 20.15
C GLY A 365 14.14 21.79 20.11
N GLY A 366 13.67 22.98 20.49
CA GLY A 366 12.23 23.29 20.59
C GLY A 366 11.43 23.15 19.29
N GLY A 367 12.11 23.09 18.14
CA GLY A 367 11.50 22.89 16.82
C GLY A 367 11.60 21.47 16.26
N GLY A 368 12.11 20.50 17.02
CA GLY A 368 12.37 19.12 16.55
C GLY A 368 13.85 18.72 16.60
N THR A 369 14.16 17.57 15.98
CA THR A 369 15.52 17.10 15.76
C THR A 369 15.97 17.47 14.36
N THR A 370 16.94 18.36 14.24
CA THR A 370 17.57 18.69 12.95
C THR A 370 18.72 17.73 12.70
N ALA A 371 18.65 16.98 11.61
CA ALA A 371 19.73 16.12 11.14
C ALA A 371 20.41 16.72 9.91
N SER A 372 21.74 16.65 9.86
CA SER A 372 22.50 17.21 8.73
C SER A 372 23.77 16.43 8.42
N ALA A 373 24.12 16.36 7.14
CA ALA A 373 25.37 15.78 6.66
C ALA A 373 25.83 16.46 5.35
N PRO A 374 27.14 16.63 5.13
CA PRO A 374 27.65 17.08 3.84
C PRO A 374 27.31 16.05 2.75
N LEU A 375 26.82 16.52 1.61
CA LEU A 375 26.55 15.66 0.46
C LEU A 375 27.87 15.28 -0.24
N PRO A 376 28.09 13.98 -0.54
CA PRO A 376 29.19 13.59 -1.40
C PRO A 376 29.14 14.32 -2.76
N PRO A 377 30.30 14.73 -3.32
CA PRO A 377 30.34 15.34 -4.66
C PRO A 377 29.68 14.43 -5.70
N GLY A 378 28.85 15.03 -6.57
CA GLY A 378 28.13 14.28 -7.59
C GLY A 378 26.93 13.47 -7.08
N THR A 379 26.48 13.69 -5.84
CA THR A 379 25.20 13.14 -5.36
C THR A 379 24.09 13.47 -6.35
N THR A 380 23.31 12.48 -6.74
CA THR A 380 22.13 12.57 -7.63
C THR A 380 20.81 12.43 -6.87
N ALA A 381 20.83 11.75 -5.71
CA ALA A 381 19.69 11.65 -4.81
C ALA A 381 20.11 11.30 -3.39
N TRP A 382 19.28 11.69 -2.42
CA TRP A 382 19.51 11.43 -1.01
C TRP A 382 18.24 11.46 -0.16
N TYR A 383 18.34 10.91 1.04
CA TYR A 383 17.42 11.11 2.16
C TYR A 383 18.18 10.90 3.47
N ILE A 384 17.60 11.32 4.60
CA ILE A 384 18.15 11.04 5.92
C ILE A 384 17.22 10.05 6.63
N ASN A 385 17.80 9.01 7.20
CA ASN A 385 17.13 8.13 8.16
C ASN A 385 17.51 8.56 9.58
N ALA A 386 16.52 8.81 10.42
CA ALA A 386 16.65 8.95 11.86
C ALA A 386 16.05 7.71 12.55
N TYR A 387 16.68 7.24 13.63
CA TYR A 387 16.32 5.98 14.29
C TYR A 387 15.86 6.19 15.72
N ALA A 388 14.77 5.52 16.09
CA ALA A 388 14.28 5.39 17.45
C ALA A 388 14.33 3.90 17.85
N GLY A 389 15.47 3.45 18.38
CA GLY A 389 15.75 2.02 18.55
C GLY A 389 15.80 1.33 17.17
N ASP A 390 14.97 0.30 16.98
CA ASP A 390 14.85 -0.43 15.71
C ASP A 390 13.91 0.23 14.69
N LEU A 391 13.25 1.34 15.07
CA LEU A 391 12.31 2.04 14.20
C LEU A 391 13.05 3.04 13.29
N THR A 392 12.60 3.14 12.05
CA THR A 392 13.14 4.04 11.03
C THR A 392 12.15 5.17 10.73
N LEU A 393 12.60 6.42 10.89
CA LEU A 393 11.91 7.61 10.41
C LEU A 393 12.73 8.26 9.31
N THR A 394 12.19 8.33 8.11
CA THR A 394 12.89 8.82 6.92
C THR A 394 12.39 10.21 6.54
N SER A 395 13.32 11.05 6.10
CA SER A 395 12.98 12.32 5.46
C SER A 395 12.34 12.12 4.09
N ASP A 396 11.71 13.16 3.54
CA ASP A 396 11.30 13.15 2.14
C ASP A 396 12.51 12.88 1.21
N TYR A 397 12.30 12.03 0.22
CA TYR A 397 13.29 11.66 -0.80
C TYR A 397 13.66 12.85 -1.68
N GLN A 398 14.94 13.17 -1.82
CA GLN A 398 15.41 14.30 -2.62
C GLN A 398 16.19 13.80 -3.84
N GLU A 399 15.92 14.42 -5.00
CA GLU A 399 16.81 14.34 -6.16
C GLU A 399 17.53 15.69 -6.32
N THR A 400 18.82 15.64 -6.62
CA THR A 400 19.64 16.80 -6.90
C THR A 400 19.66 17.02 -8.41
N ARG A 401 19.33 18.25 -8.82
CA ARG A 401 19.31 18.66 -10.22
C ARG A 401 20.72 18.93 -10.76
#